data_AF-A0A6B2PZX3-F1
#
_entry.id   AF-A0A6B2PZX3-F1
#
_cell.length_a   1.000
_cell.length_b   1.000
_cell.length_c   1.000
_cell.angle_alpha   90.00
_cell.angle_beta   90.00
_cell.angle_gamma   90.00
#
_symmetry.space_group_name_H-M   'P 1'
#
loop_
_entity.id
_entity.type
_entity.pdbx_description
1 polymer ?
#
loop_
_entity_poly.entity_id
_entity_poly.type
_entity_poly.pdbx_seq_one_letter_code
_entity_poly.pdbx_strand_id
1 'polypeptide(L)'
;DLADAIHTFTCERISKTNWDPKTETYVEVKENYSGRGVLFGSYSQYEIQTLGVLATDKKATVLQNEVTMTPKIEDEWLTALGSFRVINIQQDPANTIWKCQLRKV
;
A
#
# COMPACT_ATOMS: atom_id res chain seq x y z
N ASP A 1 -5.52 -21.05 10.62
CA ASP A 1 -6.62 -20.75 9.70
C ASP A 1 -6.15 -19.62 8.79
N LEU A 2 -6.15 -19.81 7.47
CA LEU A 2 -5.62 -18.83 6.51
C LEU A 2 -6.72 -17.91 5.97
N ALA A 3 -7.99 -18.25 6.20
CA ALA A 3 -9.14 -17.50 5.71
C ALA A 3 -9.37 -16.23 6.54
N ASP A 4 -9.09 -16.28 7.84
CA ASP A 4 -9.22 -15.13 8.76
C ASP A 4 -8.21 -14.00 8.48
N ALA A 5 -7.15 -14.29 7.70
CA ALA A 5 -6.12 -13.31 7.39
C ALA A 5 -6.48 -12.41 6.19
N ILE A 6 -7.48 -12.78 5.38
CA ILE A 6 -7.82 -12.06 4.15
C ILE A 6 -8.72 -10.88 4.50
N HIS A 7 -8.22 -9.68 4.22
CA HIS A 7 -8.90 -8.42 4.46
C HIS A 7 -9.08 -7.66 3.15
N THR A 8 -10.24 -7.03 2.99
CA THR A 8 -10.50 -6.05 1.94
C THR A 8 -9.92 -4.71 2.36
N PHE A 9 -9.37 -3.96 1.40
CA PHE A 9 -8.94 -2.58 1.61
C PHE A 9 -9.37 -1.71 0.44
N THR A 10 -9.58 -0.44 0.74
CA THR A 10 -9.76 0.63 -0.25
C THR A 10 -8.58 1.56 -0.15
N CYS A 11 -8.09 2.04 -1.28
CA CYS A 11 -6.94 2.91 -1.36
C CYS A 11 -7.31 4.21 -2.07
N GLU A 12 -6.85 5.34 -1.54
CA GLU A 12 -6.85 6.64 -2.19
C GLU A 12 -5.42 6.98 -2.63
N ARG A 13 -5.24 7.17 -3.94
CA ARG A 13 -4.01 7.68 -4.55
C ARG A 13 -4.23 9.12 -4.96
N ILE A 14 -3.34 10.00 -4.50
CA ILE A 14 -3.32 11.41 -4.93
C ILE A 14 -2.17 11.58 -5.92
N SER A 15 -2.50 11.60 -7.21
CA SER A 15 -1.55 11.84 -8.31
C SER A 15 -1.59 13.31 -8.70
N LYS A 16 -0.47 14.03 -8.55
CA LYS A 16 -0.33 15.40 -9.07
C LYS A 16 0.03 15.32 -10.56
N THR A 17 -0.90 15.67 -11.43
CA THR A 17 -0.69 15.65 -12.89
C THR A 17 -0.91 17.05 -13.46
N ASN A 18 -0.50 17.27 -14.71
CA ASN A 18 -0.79 18.50 -15.43
C ASN A 18 -0.21 19.77 -14.76
N TRP A 19 1.11 19.78 -14.55
CA TRP A 19 1.82 20.96 -14.07
C TRP A 19 1.65 22.12 -15.03
N ASP A 20 1.07 23.23 -14.56
CA ASP A 20 0.88 24.44 -15.35
C ASP A 20 1.93 25.49 -14.93
N PRO A 21 2.98 25.72 -15.74
CA PRO A 21 4.07 26.62 -15.39
C PRO A 21 3.66 28.09 -15.31
N LYS A 22 2.43 28.45 -15.74
CA LYS A 22 1.91 29.81 -15.67
C LYS A 22 1.23 30.13 -14.35
N THR A 23 0.60 29.14 -13.71
CA THR A 23 -0.16 29.33 -12.48
C THR A 23 0.49 28.64 -11.28
N GLU A 24 1.63 27.98 -11.48
CA GLU A 24 2.34 27.20 -10.46
C GLU A 24 1.43 26.19 -9.75
N THR A 25 0.42 25.69 -10.46
CA THR A 25 -0.57 24.75 -9.93
C THR A 25 -0.47 23.39 -10.60
N TYR A 26 -0.77 22.37 -9.81
CA TYR A 26 -0.93 20.99 -10.26
C TYR A 26 -2.41 20.64 -10.22
N VAL A 27 -2.85 19.75 -11.11
CA VAL A 27 -4.16 19.11 -11.00
C VAL A 27 -3.99 17.87 -10.11
N GLU A 28 -4.59 17.90 -8.93
CA GLU A 28 -4.66 16.74 -8.04
C GLU A 28 -5.73 15.77 -8.55
N VAL A 29 -5.31 14.64 -9.10
CA VAL A 29 -6.20 13.55 -9.50
C VAL A 29 -6.24 12.55 -8.37
N LYS A 30 -7.44 12.36 -7.80
CA LYS A 30 -7.71 11.32 -6.82
C LYS A 30 -8.16 10.05 -7.52
N GLU A 31 -7.33 9.02 -7.44
CA GLU A 31 -7.64 7.70 -7.97
C GLU A 31 -7.93 6.77 -6.80
N ASN A 32 -9.12 6.18 -6.79
CA ASN A 32 -9.51 5.23 -5.74
C ASN A 32 -9.51 3.83 -6.34
N TYR A 33 -8.83 2.91 -5.67
CA TYR A 33 -8.81 1.51 -6.04
C TYR A 33 -9.07 0.63 -4.82
N SER A 34 -9.47 -0.61 -5.05
CA SER A 34 -9.74 -1.55 -3.97
C SER A 34 -9.12 -2.88 -4.31
N GLY A 35 -8.92 -3.69 -3.27
CA GLY A 35 -8.43 -5.03 -3.45
C GLY A 35 -8.58 -5.87 -2.21
N ARG A 36 -8.10 -7.10 -2.33
CA ARG A 36 -8.08 -8.08 -1.23
C ARG A 36 -6.69 -8.67 -1.08
N GLY A 37 -6.34 -8.96 0.16
CA GLY A 37 -5.09 -9.61 0.46
C GLY A 37 -4.93 -9.89 1.94
N VAL A 38 -3.77 -10.40 2.29
CA VAL A 38 -3.39 -10.59 3.69
C VAL A 38 -2.79 -9.30 4.21
N LEU A 39 -3.57 -8.58 5.01
CA LEU A 39 -3.12 -7.34 5.66
C LEU A 39 -2.61 -7.67 7.08
N PHE A 40 -1.77 -6.79 7.64
CA PHE A 40 -1.30 -6.87 9.03
C PHE A 40 -0.29 -7.96 9.39
N GLY A 41 0.50 -8.43 8.43
CA GLY A 41 1.71 -9.19 8.72
C GLY A 41 2.66 -8.39 9.60
N SER A 42 3.33 -9.05 10.53
CA SER A 42 4.38 -8.43 11.34
C SER A 42 5.72 -8.59 10.62
N TYR A 43 6.57 -7.55 10.68
CA TYR A 43 7.97 -7.69 10.26
C TYR A 43 8.76 -8.42 11.35
N SER A 44 9.65 -9.32 10.94
CA SER A 44 10.61 -9.93 11.86
C SER A 44 11.65 -8.89 12.32
N GLN A 45 12.23 -9.08 13.51
CA GLN A 45 13.30 -8.20 14.03
C GLN A 45 14.47 -8.07 13.04
N TYR A 46 14.79 -9.15 12.32
CA TYR A 46 15.81 -9.12 11.28
C TYR A 46 15.43 -8.19 10.12
N GLU A 47 14.19 -8.28 9.64
CA GLU A 47 13.70 -7.42 8.56
C GLU A 47 13.65 -5.95 8.96
N ILE A 48 13.29 -5.65 10.21
CA ILE A 48 13.33 -4.29 10.79
C ILE A 48 14.73 -3.71 10.71
N GLN A 49 15.75 -4.49 11.08
CA GLN A 49 17.16 -4.05 11.04
C GLN A 49 17.70 -3.97 9.62
N THR A 50 17.35 -4.92 8.75
CA THR A 50 17.88 -5.00 7.37
C THR A 50 17.21 -4.01 6.43
N LEU A 51 15.89 -3.81 6.55
CA LEU A 51 15.11 -2.92 5.68
C LEU A 51 14.95 -1.51 6.28
N GLY A 52 15.38 -1.29 7.53
CA GLY A 52 15.20 -0.01 8.23
C GLY A 52 13.72 0.34 8.49
N VAL A 53 12.84 -0.65 8.53
CA VAL A 53 11.40 -0.46 8.76
C VAL A 53 11.12 -0.33 10.25
N LEU A 54 10.06 0.37 10.66
CA LEU A 54 9.71 0.49 12.07
C LEU A 54 8.98 -0.76 12.56
N ALA A 55 9.15 -1.12 13.82
CA ALA A 55 8.41 -2.24 14.43
C ALA A 55 6.89 -2.02 14.46
N THR A 56 6.45 -0.76 14.32
CA THR A 56 5.04 -0.39 14.20
C THR A 56 4.48 -0.59 12.79
N ASP A 57 5.35 -0.76 11.79
CA ASP A 57 4.93 -1.00 10.41
C ASP A 57 4.34 -2.41 10.25
N LYS A 58 3.41 -2.52 9.32
CA LYS A 58 2.69 -3.75 9.00
C LYS A 58 3.00 -4.16 7.57
N LYS A 59 3.23 -5.46 7.36
CA LYS A 59 3.40 -6.07 6.05
C LYS A 59 2.02 -6.41 5.49
N ALA A 60 1.70 -5.89 4.32
CA ALA A 60 0.54 -6.28 3.55
C ALA A 60 0.99 -7.09 2.33
N THR A 61 0.31 -8.20 2.06
CA THR A 61 0.53 -9.02 0.87
C THR A 61 -0.78 -9.07 0.10
N VAL A 62 -0.81 -8.42 -1.06
CA VAL A 62 -2.00 -8.32 -1.91
C VAL A 62 -1.73 -9.02 -3.24
N LEU A 63 -2.73 -9.68 -3.80
CA LEU A 63 -2.59 -10.42 -5.06
C LEU A 63 -2.76 -9.44 -6.23
N GLN A 64 -1.89 -9.48 -7.23
CA GLN A 64 -2.01 -8.57 -8.38
C GLN A 64 -3.35 -8.75 -9.12
N ASN A 65 -3.85 -9.98 -9.18
CA ASN A 65 -5.12 -10.32 -9.81
C ASN A 65 -6.35 -9.82 -9.02
N GLU A 66 -6.17 -9.44 -7.76
CA GLU A 66 -7.26 -9.01 -6.86
C GLU A 66 -7.26 -7.50 -6.62
N VAL A 67 -6.30 -6.76 -7.19
CA VAL A 67 -6.24 -5.30 -7.05
C VAL A 67 -6.56 -4.68 -8.41
N THR A 68 -7.49 -3.73 -8.43
CA THR A 68 -7.90 -3.05 -9.66
C THR A 68 -6.82 -2.14 -10.24
N MET A 69 -5.87 -1.68 -9.41
CA MET A 69 -4.74 -0.85 -9.82
C MET A 69 -3.44 -1.27 -9.15
N THR A 70 -2.32 -1.09 -9.83
CA THR A 70 -0.99 -1.31 -9.23
C THR A 70 -0.80 -0.36 -8.06
N PRO A 71 -0.53 -0.86 -6.84
CA PRO A 71 -0.30 -0.01 -5.67
C PRO A 71 0.99 0.80 -5.82
N LYS A 72 1.07 1.99 -5.20
CA LYS A 72 2.23 2.88 -5.22
C LYS A 72 2.61 3.35 -3.81
N ILE A 73 3.84 3.80 -3.67
CA ILE A 73 4.31 4.46 -2.44
C ILE A 73 3.53 5.76 -2.27
N GLU A 74 3.28 6.16 -1.02
CA GLU A 74 2.44 7.31 -0.59
C GLU A 74 0.93 7.12 -0.71
N ASP A 75 0.47 5.98 -1.24
CA ASP A 75 -0.94 5.63 -1.27
C ASP A 75 -1.50 5.43 0.15
N GLU A 76 -2.71 5.92 0.42
CA GLU A 76 -3.37 5.74 1.70
C GLU A 76 -4.43 4.64 1.62
N TRP A 77 -4.21 3.57 2.39
CA TRP A 77 -5.07 2.39 2.47
C TRP A 77 -5.98 2.51 3.69
N LEU A 78 -7.27 2.60 3.42
CA LEU A 78 -8.31 2.47 4.42
C LEU A 78 -8.70 0.99 4.56
N THR A 79 -8.55 0.50 5.79
CA THR A 79 -8.82 -0.90 6.16
C THR A 79 -9.74 -0.96 7.37
N ALA A 80 -10.23 -2.15 7.72
CA ALA A 80 -11.04 -2.34 8.94
C ALA A 80 -10.32 -1.95 10.25
N LEU A 81 -8.98 -1.93 10.27
CA LEU A 81 -8.20 -1.52 11.44
C LEU A 81 -7.83 -0.02 11.46
N GLY A 82 -8.23 0.73 10.42
CA GLY A 82 -7.94 2.15 10.25
C GLY A 82 -7.20 2.47 8.96
N SER A 83 -6.69 3.70 8.88
CA SER A 83 -5.90 4.21 7.75
C SER A 83 -4.42 3.90 7.90
N PHE A 84 -3.82 3.45 6.81
CA PHE A 84 -2.40 3.13 6.72
C PHE A 84 -1.81 3.71 5.43
N ARG A 85 -0.65 4.35 5.52
CA ARG A 85 0.09 4.85 4.35
C ARG A 85 1.08 3.81 3.87
N VAL A 86 1.18 3.63 2.56
CA VAL A 86 2.17 2.76 1.95
C VAL A 86 3.52 3.46 1.90
N ILE A 87 4.49 2.93 2.63
CA ILE A 87 5.87 3.47 2.68
C ILE A 87 6.76 2.80 1.64
N ASN A 88 6.49 1.54 1.31
CA ASN A 88 7.29 0.79 0.36
C ASN A 88 6.45 -0.29 -0.31
N ILE A 89 6.83 -0.64 -1.54
CA ILE A 89 6.19 -1.71 -2.32
C ILE A 89 7.27 -2.55 -2.97
N GLN A 90 7.14 -3.85 -2.83
CA GLN A 90 7.97 -4.84 -3.51
C GLN A 90 7.08 -5.78 -4.33
N GLN A 91 7.47 -5.98 -5.57
CA GLN A 91 6.89 -6.99 -6.43
C GLN A 91 7.56 -8.34 -6.17
N ASP A 92 6.78 -9.41 -6.09
CA ASP A 92 7.36 -10.75 -6.08
C ASP A 92 7.79 -11.15 -7.50
N PRO A 93 8.93 -11.84 -7.70
CA PRO A 93 9.40 -12.27 -9.02
C PRO A 93 8.38 -13.12 -9.79
N ALA A 94 7.44 -13.76 -9.10
CA ALA A 94 6.34 -14.48 -9.74
C ALA A 94 5.27 -13.57 -10.37
N ASN A 95 5.32 -12.25 -10.17
CA ASN A 95 4.30 -11.28 -10.61
C ASN A 95 2.87 -11.63 -10.16
N THR A 96 2.73 -12.35 -9.06
CA THR A 96 1.44 -12.79 -8.52
C THR A 96 0.99 -11.96 -7.32
N ILE A 97 1.95 -11.40 -6.57
CA ILE A 97 1.67 -10.64 -5.35
C ILE A 97 2.50 -9.35 -5.28
N TRP A 98 1.94 -8.37 -4.55
CA TRP A 98 2.61 -7.16 -4.10
C TRP A 98 2.77 -7.23 -2.58
N LYS A 99 4.01 -7.01 -2.12
CA LYS A 99 4.35 -6.87 -0.71
C LYS A 99 4.45 -5.37 -0.41
N CYS A 100 3.47 -4.84 0.31
CA CYS A 100 3.40 -3.44 0.69
C CYS A 100 3.78 -3.28 2.16
N GLN A 101 4.57 -2.25 2.47
CA GLN A 101 4.84 -1.81 3.82
C GLN A 101 3.83 -0.73 4.18
N LEU A 102 3.00 -1.01 5.16
CA LEU A 102 1.97 -0.13 5.67
C LEU A 102 2.42 0.50 6.99
N ARG A 103 2.33 1.82 7.08
CA ARG A 103 2.55 2.58 8.30
C ARG A 103 1.24 3.21 8.74
N LYS A 104 0.87 3.04 10.01
CA LYS A 104 -0.33 3.67 10.54
C LYS A 104 -0.20 5.20 10.45
N VAL A 105 -1.24 5.87 9.96
CA VAL A 105 -1.37 7.34 9.91
C VAL A 105 -2.03 7.84 11.19
#